data_AF-A0A1H8ZR49-F1
#
_entry.id   AF-A0A1H8ZR49-F1
#
_cell.length_a   1.000
_cell.length_b   1.000
_cell.length_c   1.000
_cell.angle_alpha   90.00
_cell.angle_beta   90.00
_cell.angle_gamma   90.00
#
_symmetry.space_group_name_H-M   'P 1'
#
loop_
_entity.id
_entity.type
_entity.pdbx_description
1 polymer ?
#
loop_
_entity_poly.entity_id
_entity_poly.type
_entity_poly.pdbx_seq_one_letter_code
_entity_poly.pdbx_strand_id
1 'polypeptide(L)'
;MPDVTCPSCGHHLTPDEPSSTASANPSSAGHPDPSVVRWFRSDPSWLGELSTDEVYGGYLRATTGRPVSRARFVADLAHLGVEKVLDDDTPVLVRA
;
A
#
# COMPACT_ATOMS: atom_id res chain seq x y z
N MET A 1 -5.62 10.27 39.11
CA MET A 1 -5.39 11.15 37.95
C MET A 1 -6.33 10.65 36.86
N PRO A 2 -7.16 11.51 36.22
CA PRO A 2 -8.24 11.01 35.38
C PRO A 2 -7.72 10.58 34.01
N ASP A 3 -8.20 9.43 33.55
CA ASP A 3 -8.02 8.96 32.19
C ASP A 3 -8.68 9.92 31.20
N VAL A 4 -7.94 10.33 30.16
CA VAL A 4 -8.49 11.18 29.10
C VAL A 4 -8.90 10.27 27.94
N THR A 5 -10.15 9.81 28.01
CA THR A 5 -10.78 9.11 26.90
C THR A 5 -11.20 10.11 25.83
N CYS A 6 -10.75 9.93 24.59
CA CYS A 6 -11.13 10.81 23.48
C CYS A 6 -12.53 10.44 22.96
N PRO A 7 -13.55 11.32 23.08
CA PRO A 7 -14.94 10.97 22.79
C PRO A 7 -15.26 10.80 21.29
N SER A 8 -14.31 11.09 20.39
CA SER A 8 -14.49 10.89 18.93
C SER A 8 -13.88 9.60 18.39
N CYS A 9 -13.07 8.88 19.16
CA CYS A 9 -12.38 7.67 18.68
C CYS A 9 -12.27 6.53 19.70
N GLY A 10 -12.71 6.72 20.96
CA GLY A 10 -12.81 5.64 21.95
C GLY A 10 -11.48 5.05 22.42
N HIS A 11 -10.34 5.63 22.02
CA HIS A 11 -9.02 5.20 22.48
C HIS A 11 -8.71 5.76 23.88
N HIS A 12 -8.21 4.87 24.73
CA HIS A 12 -7.77 5.12 26.11
C HIS A 12 -6.22 5.13 26.09
N LEU A 13 -5.60 6.24 26.46
CA LEU A 13 -4.14 6.40 26.41
C LEU A 13 -3.56 6.22 27.82
N THR A 14 -3.11 5.00 28.14
CA THR A 14 -2.30 4.74 29.34
C THR A 14 -0.83 5.03 29.04
N PRO A 15 -0.13 5.85 29.84
CA PRO A 15 1.31 6.05 29.69
C PRO A 15 2.07 5.10 30.62
N ASP A 16 2.51 3.94 30.10
CA ASP A 16 3.75 3.26 30.51
C ASP A 16 4.15 2.21 29.44
N GLU A 17 5.43 2.17 29.09
CA GLU A 17 6.11 1.55 27.94
C GLU A 17 6.21 -0.02 27.99
N PRO A 18 6.92 -0.73 27.08
CA PRO A 18 7.01 -0.68 25.61
C PRO A 18 6.91 -2.08 24.99
N SER A 19 5.80 -2.42 24.33
CA SER A 19 5.74 -3.53 23.37
C SER A 19 4.34 -3.66 22.85
N SER A 20 4.15 -3.27 21.60
CA SER A 20 3.29 -3.92 20.63
C SER A 20 3.30 -3.02 19.41
N THR A 21 4.01 -3.49 18.37
CA THR A 21 3.64 -3.29 16.96
C THR A 21 2.54 -2.26 16.79
N ALA A 22 2.93 -1.02 16.52
CA ALA A 22 2.00 0.00 16.08
C ALA A 22 1.18 -0.62 14.96
N SER A 23 -0.09 -0.88 15.26
CA SER A 23 -1.09 -1.44 14.38
C SER A 23 -1.05 -0.65 13.07
N ALA A 24 -0.34 -1.19 12.09
CA ALA A 24 -0.71 -0.98 10.71
C ALA A 24 -2.14 -1.50 10.64
N ASN A 25 -3.10 -0.59 10.64
CA ASN A 25 -4.52 -0.87 10.44
C ASN A 25 -4.63 -1.97 9.35
N PRO A 26 -5.02 -3.21 9.67
CA PRO A 26 -5.27 -4.22 8.64
C PRO A 26 -6.60 -3.95 7.91
N SER A 27 -7.26 -2.83 8.20
CA SER A 27 -8.58 -2.44 7.70
C SER A 27 -8.66 -2.16 6.19
N SER A 28 -7.59 -2.43 5.43
CA SER A 28 -7.62 -2.42 3.96
C SER A 28 -7.23 -3.77 3.33
N ALA A 29 -7.21 -4.85 4.11
CA ALA A 29 -6.84 -6.21 3.70
C ALA A 29 -7.93 -6.98 2.93
N GLY A 30 -8.91 -6.29 2.33
CA GLY A 30 -9.96 -6.96 1.57
C GLY A 30 -9.77 -6.87 0.06
N HIS A 31 -9.57 -5.66 -0.46
CA HIS A 31 -9.68 -5.41 -1.89
C HIS A 31 -8.70 -4.30 -2.33
N PRO A 32 -8.09 -4.44 -3.52
CA PRO A 32 -7.21 -3.42 -4.08
C PRO A 32 -7.99 -2.13 -4.38
N ASP A 33 -7.34 -0.97 -4.28
CA ASP A 33 -7.98 0.30 -4.61
C ASP A 33 -8.42 0.33 -6.09
N PRO A 34 -9.65 0.78 -6.39
CA PRO A 34 -10.18 0.74 -7.75
C PRO A 34 -9.37 1.56 -8.76
N SER A 35 -8.65 2.60 -8.32
CA SER A 35 -7.75 3.36 -9.19
C SER A 35 -6.56 2.50 -9.63
N VAL A 36 -6.01 1.70 -8.72
CA VAL A 36 -4.92 0.75 -8.99
C VAL A 36 -5.41 -0.35 -9.92
N VAL A 37 -6.59 -0.93 -9.64
CA VAL A 37 -7.20 -1.97 -10.50
C VAL A 37 -7.44 -1.44 -11.91
N ARG A 38 -7.98 -0.22 -12.05
CA ARG A 38 -8.25 0.38 -13.35
C ARG A 38 -6.96 0.62 -14.12
N TRP A 39 -5.95 1.19 -13.46
CA TRP A 39 -4.64 1.42 -14.07
C TRP A 39 -3.98 0.09 -14.50
N PHE A 40 -3.95 -0.89 -13.60
CA PHE A 40 -3.40 -2.22 -13.82
C PHE A 40 -3.99 -2.94 -15.03
N ARG A 41 -5.30 -2.77 -15.27
CA ARG A 41 -6.01 -3.33 -16.43
C ARG A 41 -5.81 -2.53 -17.72
N SER A 42 -5.58 -1.23 -17.62
CA SER A 42 -5.52 -0.32 -18.78
C SER A 42 -4.14 -0.29 -19.45
N ASP A 43 -3.09 -0.58 -18.70
CA ASP A 43 -1.72 -0.47 -19.20
C ASP A 43 -0.99 -1.78 -18.92
N PRO A 44 -0.66 -2.62 -19.92
CA PRO A 44 0.14 -3.83 -19.73
C PRO A 44 1.65 -3.58 -19.81
N SER A 45 2.11 -2.33 -19.99
CA SER A 45 3.54 -2.01 -20.13
C SER A 45 4.37 -2.28 -18.87
N TRP A 46 3.70 -2.54 -17.74
CA TRP A 46 4.33 -3.01 -16.51
C TRP A 46 4.74 -4.50 -16.55
N LEU A 47 4.41 -5.27 -17.60
CA LEU A 47 4.74 -6.69 -17.76
C LEU A 47 6.23 -6.96 -18.10
N GLY A 48 7.15 -6.24 -17.47
CA GLY A 48 8.59 -6.40 -17.66
C GLY A 48 9.36 -6.13 -16.37
N GLU A 49 10.67 -6.29 -16.44
CA GLU A 49 11.58 -5.97 -15.33
C GLU A 49 11.66 -4.46 -15.18
N LEU A 50 10.68 -3.91 -14.46
CA LEU A 50 10.57 -2.49 -14.16
C LEU A 50 10.70 -2.30 -12.66
N SER A 51 11.46 -1.26 -12.30
CA SER A 51 11.61 -0.88 -10.90
C SER A 51 10.26 -0.46 -10.33
N THR A 52 10.05 -0.74 -9.04
CA THR A 52 8.82 -0.32 -8.35
C THR A 52 8.59 1.21 -8.45
N ASP A 53 9.66 2.01 -8.57
CA ASP A 53 9.58 3.48 -8.75
C ASP A 53 9.04 3.86 -10.13
N GLU A 54 9.50 3.22 -11.21
CA GLU A 54 9.00 3.49 -12.57
C GLU A 54 7.53 3.14 -12.73
N VAL A 55 7.14 1.98 -12.18
CA VAL A 55 5.76 1.49 -12.22
C VAL A 55 4.84 2.44 -11.44
N TYR A 56 5.26 2.88 -10.25
CA TYR A 56 4.50 3.86 -9.46
C TYR A 56 4.44 5.23 -10.16
N GLY A 57 5.53 5.68 -10.79
CA GLY A 57 5.54 6.90 -11.60
C GLY A 57 4.60 6.85 -12.80
N GLY A 58 4.48 5.68 -13.45
CA GLY A 58 3.47 5.40 -14.48
C GLY A 58 2.05 5.54 -13.94
N TYR A 59 1.77 4.90 -12.80
CA TYR A 59 0.48 5.03 -12.10
C TYR A 59 0.14 6.49 -11.77
N LEU A 60 1.08 7.27 -11.24
CA LEU A 60 0.87 8.68 -10.93
C LEU A 60 0.53 9.53 -12.16
N ARG A 61 1.19 9.26 -13.30
CA ARG A 61 0.93 10.00 -14.55
C ARG A 61 -0.42 9.63 -15.18
N ALA A 62 -0.84 8.38 -15.05
CA ALA A 62 -2.10 7.90 -15.60
C ALA A 62 -3.31 8.18 -14.69
N THR A 63 -3.09 8.41 -13.40
CA THR A 63 -4.15 8.63 -12.42
C THR A 63 -4.57 10.09 -12.39
N THR A 64 -5.84 10.35 -12.71
CA THR A 64 -6.44 11.69 -12.71
C THR A 64 -7.06 12.10 -11.37
N GLY A 65 -7.13 11.17 -10.41
CA GLY A 65 -7.69 11.39 -9.07
C GLY A 65 -6.63 11.57 -7.99
N ARG A 66 -7.01 11.39 -6.72
CA ARG A 66 -6.04 11.29 -5.61
C ARG A 66 -5.35 9.94 -5.69
N PRO A 67 -4.03 9.89 -5.94
CA PRO A 67 -3.31 8.62 -5.98
C PRO A 67 -3.19 8.03 -4.57
N VAL A 68 -3.15 6.70 -4.48
CA VAL A 68 -2.79 6.01 -3.25
C VAL A 68 -1.30 6.17 -2.96
N SER A 69 -0.88 5.95 -1.72
CA SER A 69 0.54 5.96 -1.36
C SER A 69 1.29 4.79 -2.04
N ARG A 70 2.61 4.95 -2.22
CA ARG A 70 3.45 3.90 -2.81
C ARG A 70 3.35 2.55 -2.09
N ALA A 71 3.32 2.57 -0.75
CA ALA A 71 3.15 1.35 0.04
C ALA A 71 1.80 0.67 -0.22
N ARG A 72 0.73 1.46 -0.36
CA ARG A 72 -0.60 0.93 -0.68
C ARG A 72 -0.67 0.40 -2.11
N PHE A 73 -0.06 1.09 -3.06
CA PHE A 73 0.06 0.65 -4.45
C PHE A 73 0.72 -0.72 -4.56
N VAL A 74 1.87 -0.93 -3.90
CA VAL A 74 2.57 -2.23 -3.89
C VAL A 74 1.72 -3.32 -3.24
N ALA A 75 1.03 -3.01 -2.13
CA ALA A 75 0.14 -3.97 -1.48
C ALA A 75 -1.06 -4.35 -2.36
N ASP A 76 -1.61 -3.40 -3.11
CA ASP A 76 -2.72 -3.63 -4.03
C ASP A 76 -2.28 -4.45 -5.25
N LEU A 77 -1.06 -4.22 -5.75
CA LEU A 77 -0.45 -5.05 -6.79
C LEU A 77 -0.22 -6.49 -6.33
N ALA A 78 0.27 -6.70 -5.11
CA ALA A 78 0.39 -8.03 -4.51
C ALA A 78 -0.98 -8.74 -4.44
N HIS A 79 -2.03 -7.99 -4.12
CA HIS A 79 -3.39 -8.52 -4.11
C HIS A 79 -3.93 -8.88 -5.50
N LEU A 80 -3.36 -8.29 -6.56
CA LEU A 80 -3.69 -8.55 -7.96
C LEU A 80 -2.81 -9.65 -8.59
N GLY A 81 -1.97 -10.32 -7.80
CA GLY A 81 -1.07 -11.38 -8.25
C GLY A 81 0.25 -10.88 -8.83
N VAL A 82 0.66 -9.66 -8.49
CA VAL A 82 2.00 -9.13 -8.79
C VAL A 82 2.84 -9.15 -7.53
N GLU A 83 3.75 -10.10 -7.44
CA GLU A 83 4.69 -10.18 -6.34
C GLU A 83 5.88 -9.25 -6.57
N LYS A 84 6.34 -8.64 -5.48
CA LYS A 84 7.59 -7.89 -5.45
C LYS A 84 8.72 -8.88 -5.18
N VAL A 85 9.60 -9.08 -6.15
CA VAL A 85 10.80 -9.91 -6.05
C VAL A 85 12.02 -9.00 -5.90
N LEU A 86 13.02 -9.42 -5.13
CA LEU A 86 14.33 -8.77 -5.14
C LEU A 86 15.19 -9.47 -6.21
N ASP A 87 15.54 -8.74 -7.25
CA ASP A 87 16.51 -9.17 -8.26
C ASP A 87 17.75 -8.28 -8.14
N ASP A 88 18.91 -8.86 -7.78
CA ASP A 88 20.17 -8.13 -7.55
C ASP A 88 20.01 -6.83 -6.70
N ASP A 89 19.44 -6.98 -5.49
CA ASP A 89 19.09 -5.87 -4.57
C ASP A 89 18.09 -4.82 -5.14
N THR A 90 17.55 -5.06 -6.33
CA THR A 90 16.58 -4.19 -7.00
C THR A 90 15.16 -4.73 -6.82
N PRO A 91 14.22 -3.93 -6.29
CA PRO A 91 12.83 -4.35 -6.14
C PRO A 91 12.09 -4.33 -7.48
N VAL A 92 11.95 -5.50 -8.08
CA VAL A 92 11.21 -5.73 -9.34
C VAL A 92 9.82 -6.30 -9.08
N LEU A 93 8.88 -6.02 -9.96
CA LEU A 93 7.50 -6.51 -9.88
C LEU A 93 7.29 -7.62 -10.92
N VAL A 94 6.95 -8.83 -10.44
CA VAL A 94 6.76 -10.02 -11.29
C VAL A 94 5.34 -10.51 -11.14
N ARG A 95 4.68 -10.84 -12.27
CA ARG A 95 3.37 -11.46 -12.24
C ARG A 95 3.52 -12.97 -12.01
N ALA A 96 2.83 -13.50 -11.01
CA ALA A 96 2.73 -14.95 -10.76
C ALA A 96 1.80 -15.65 -11.78
#